data_AF-A0A7C3M800-F1
#
_entry.id   AF-A0A7C3M800-F1
#
_cell.length_a   1.000
_cell.length_b   1.000
_cell.length_c   1.000
_cell.angle_alpha   90.00
_cell.angle_beta   90.00
_cell.angle_gamma   90.00
#
_symmetry.space_group_name_H-M   'P 1'
#
loop_
_entity.id
_entity.type
_entity.pdbx_description
1 polymer ?
#
loop_
_entity_poly.entity_id
_entity_poly.type
_entity_poly.pdbx_seq_one_letter_code
_entity_poly.pdbx_strand_id
1 'polypeptide(L)'
;MNFQYPTFNFKKSKSFTLTEVLITIFLVSVIFLGIFGAYQLGLKVVGLSERKITATQIAQGEIEKIKNMPYLDVGTIGAKAPYASGTLEASTSTILNGIEYKIERKVRLISDASDGDEECLIDYKRVEIKVSFSGILKGEVILTADIMPKSKTEEIAICQTQPIGIISVQVLNAIGQFVNSPTIEIYDSQKNLIGIFSPFEGKDDIPLEPGSYKVIVSKEGYSREETFSIEEIAIPEKPNPTVFENQITQISFNIDKLSSMEIKTLST
;
A
#
# COMPACT_ATOMS: atom_id res chain seq x y z
N MET A 1 -61.46 80.18 27.08
CA MET A 1 -60.07 79.85 26.69
C MET A 1 -59.95 78.34 26.83
N ASN A 2 -60.04 77.59 25.72
CA ASN A 2 -60.06 76.13 25.73
C ASN A 2 -58.63 75.60 25.88
N PHE A 3 -58.37 74.85 26.95
CA PHE A 3 -57.12 74.12 27.13
C PHE A 3 -57.20 72.79 26.37
N GLN A 4 -56.38 72.65 25.34
CA GLN A 4 -56.26 71.44 24.54
C GLN A 4 -55.00 70.69 25.02
N TYR A 5 -55.20 69.55 25.68
CA TYR A 5 -54.10 68.70 26.13
C TYR A 5 -53.56 67.85 24.96
N PRO A 6 -52.23 67.71 24.79
CA PRO A 6 -51.68 66.88 23.74
C PRO A 6 -51.90 65.40 24.08
N THR A 7 -52.63 64.69 23.23
CA THR A 7 -52.79 63.24 23.31
C THR A 7 -51.52 62.56 22.81
N PHE A 8 -50.75 61.95 23.72
CA PHE A 8 -49.56 61.18 23.37
C PHE A 8 -49.98 59.85 22.74
N ASN A 9 -49.76 59.69 21.44
CA ASN A 9 -50.13 58.51 20.68
C ASN A 9 -49.05 57.43 20.85
N PHE A 10 -49.21 56.55 21.84
CA PHE A 10 -48.34 55.38 22.00
C PHE A 10 -48.59 54.40 20.85
N LYS A 11 -47.69 54.42 19.87
CA LYS A 11 -47.66 53.43 18.78
C LYS A 11 -47.42 52.05 19.39
N LYS A 12 -48.41 51.15 19.36
CA LYS A 12 -48.23 49.74 19.77
C LYS A 12 -47.09 49.14 18.95
N SER A 13 -45.99 48.76 19.61
CA SER A 13 -44.97 47.90 19.00
C SER A 13 -45.59 46.52 18.78
N LYS A 14 -45.42 45.96 17.57
CA LYS A 14 -45.79 44.56 17.32
C LYS A 14 -44.87 43.69 18.17
N SER A 15 -45.44 42.94 19.11
CA SER A 15 -44.71 41.90 19.87
C SER A 15 -44.55 40.65 19.01
N PHE A 16 -43.45 39.92 19.20
CA PHE A 16 -43.19 38.65 18.51
C PHE A 16 -44.19 37.57 18.95
N THR A 17 -44.60 36.71 18.01
CA THR A 17 -45.39 35.52 18.33
C THR A 17 -44.50 34.41 18.88
N LEU A 18 -45.04 33.54 19.75
CA LEU A 18 -44.29 32.39 20.29
C LEU A 18 -43.71 31.50 19.17
N THR A 19 -44.50 31.28 18.11
CA THR A 19 -44.09 30.48 16.94
C THR A 19 -42.91 31.11 16.20
N GLU A 20 -42.90 32.44 16.04
CA GLU A 20 -41.81 33.16 15.38
C GLU A 20 -40.49 33.09 16.17
N VAL A 21 -40.57 33.17 17.50
CA VAL A 21 -39.41 32.97 18.38
C VAL A 21 -38.87 31.53 18.25
N LEU A 22 -39.75 30.53 18.22
CA LEU A 22 -39.36 29.13 18.12
C LEU A 22 -38.67 28.83 16.79
N ILE A 23 -39.23 29.32 15.67
CA ILE A 23 -38.63 29.19 14.34
C ILE A 23 -37.26 29.88 14.30
N THR A 24 -37.15 31.08 14.90
CA THR A 24 -35.89 31.84 14.92
C THR A 24 -34.82 31.10 15.71
N ILE A 25 -35.14 30.62 16.92
CA ILE A 25 -34.20 29.84 17.73
C ILE A 25 -33.77 28.58 16.97
N PHE A 26 -34.71 27.86 16.36
CA PHE A 26 -34.41 26.67 15.58
C PHE A 26 -33.43 26.95 14.43
N LEU A 27 -33.71 27.97 13.61
CA LEU A 27 -32.83 28.36 12.49
C LEU A 27 -31.44 28.77 12.98
N VAL A 28 -31.37 29.57 14.03
CA VAL A 28 -30.12 30.02 14.64
C VAL A 28 -29.32 28.83 15.19
N SER A 29 -29.97 27.90 15.89
CA SER A 29 -29.32 26.69 16.41
C SER A 29 -28.73 25.82 15.30
N VAL A 30 -29.43 25.62 14.19
CA VAL A 30 -28.92 24.86 13.04
C VAL A 30 -27.65 25.51 12.48
N ILE A 31 -27.64 26.84 12.34
CA ILE A 31 -26.46 27.59 11.87
C ILE A 31 -25.29 27.42 12.84
N PHE A 32 -25.50 27.61 14.14
CA PHE A 32 -24.43 27.47 15.14
C PHE A 32 -23.87 26.05 15.22
N LEU A 33 -24.71 25.02 15.12
CA LEU A 33 -24.25 23.63 15.06
C LEU A 33 -23.42 23.37 13.81
N GLY A 34 -23.82 23.93 12.66
CA GLY A 34 -23.04 23.86 11.42
C GLY A 34 -21.65 24.50 11.57
N ILE A 35 -21.58 25.71 12.13
CA ILE A 35 -20.32 26.44 12.36
C ILE A 35 -19.42 25.67 13.35
N PHE A 36 -19.99 25.18 14.45
CA PHE A 36 -19.25 24.44 15.46
C PHE A 36 -18.70 23.12 14.90
N GLY A 37 -19.50 22.40 14.11
CA GLY A 37 -19.05 21.18 13.41
C GLY A 37 -17.92 21.47 12.42
N ALA A 38 -18.04 22.54 11.63
CA ALA A 38 -16.98 22.97 10.70
C ALA A 38 -15.69 23.33 11.44
N TYR A 39 -15.77 24.03 12.58
CA TYR A 39 -14.62 24.38 13.40
C TYR A 39 -13.91 23.15 13.97
N GLN A 40 -14.66 22.18 14.51
CA GLN A 40 -14.10 20.92 15.00
C GLN A 40 -13.40 20.12 13.90
N LEU A 41 -14.02 20.05 12.72
CA LEU A 41 -13.40 19.40 11.56
C LEU A 41 -12.12 20.12 11.15
N GLY A 42 -12.11 21.45 11.14
CA GLY A 42 -10.93 22.26 10.86
C GLY A 42 -9.76 21.93 11.78
N LEU A 43 -9.99 21.90 13.09
CA LEU A 43 -8.96 21.52 14.07
C LEU A 43 -8.47 20.07 13.85
N LYS A 44 -9.37 19.14 13.53
CA LYS A 44 -9.03 17.74 13.24
C LYS A 44 -8.10 17.62 12.03
N VAL A 45 -8.39 18.38 10.97
CA VAL A 45 -7.60 18.40 9.73
C VAL A 45 -6.23 19.00 9.99
N VAL A 46 -6.14 20.10 10.73
CA VAL A 46 -4.86 20.73 11.10
C VAL A 46 -3.98 19.76 11.89
N GLY A 47 -4.51 19.13 12.94
CA GLY A 47 -3.75 18.16 13.74
C GLY A 47 -3.33 16.92 12.95
N LEU A 48 -4.16 16.44 12.02
CA LEU A 48 -3.80 15.32 11.14
C LEU A 48 -2.67 15.72 10.17
N SER A 49 -2.75 16.95 9.63
CA SER A 49 -1.72 17.49 8.75
C SER A 49 -0.38 17.63 9.48
N GLU A 50 -0.38 18.13 10.72
CA GLU A 50 0.82 18.23 11.55
C GLU A 50 1.48 16.86 11.75
N ARG A 51 0.71 15.84 12.15
CA ARG A 51 1.23 14.46 12.33
C ARG A 51 1.75 13.86 11.03
N LYS A 52 1.11 14.13 9.89
CA LYS A 52 1.62 13.69 8.58
C LYS A 52 2.93 14.36 8.20
N ILE A 53 3.09 15.66 8.50
CA ILE A 53 4.35 16.38 8.25
C ILE A 53 5.46 15.77 9.10
N THR A 54 5.23 15.53 10.39
CA THR A 54 6.20 14.87 11.28
C THR A 54 6.53 13.44 10.79
N ALA A 55 5.52 12.64 10.44
CA ALA A 55 5.73 11.30 9.90
C ALA A 55 6.57 11.31 8.61
N THR A 56 6.33 12.29 7.74
CA THR A 56 7.11 12.49 6.51
C THR A 56 8.57 12.84 6.81
N GLN A 57 8.82 13.73 7.78
CA GLN A 57 10.18 14.08 8.21
C GLN A 57 10.92 12.89 8.82
N ILE A 58 10.24 12.06 9.62
CA ILE A 58 10.80 10.81 10.14
C ILE A 58 11.16 9.88 8.98
N ALA A 59 10.24 9.64 8.05
CA ALA A 59 10.47 8.75 6.90
C ALA A 59 11.63 9.22 6.02
N GLN A 60 11.73 10.54 5.76
CA GLN A 60 12.85 11.14 5.03
C GLN A 60 14.17 10.95 5.78
N GLY A 61 14.19 11.20 7.09
CA GLY A 61 15.39 10.99 7.92
C GLY A 61 15.86 9.53 7.89
N GLU A 62 14.94 8.57 7.89
CA GLU A 62 15.28 7.14 7.76
C GLU A 62 15.84 6.80 6.38
N ILE A 63 15.25 7.33 5.30
CA ILE A 63 15.80 7.14 3.94
C ILE A 63 17.22 7.71 3.85
N GLU A 64 17.48 8.91 4.37
CA GLU A 64 18.81 9.52 4.32
C GLU A 64 19.84 8.77 5.18
N LYS A 65 19.44 8.17 6.31
CA LYS A 65 20.29 7.24 7.05
C LYS A 65 20.65 6.03 6.19
N ILE A 66 19.65 5.40 5.59
CA ILE A 66 19.83 4.18 4.78
C ILE A 66 20.70 4.44 3.54
N LYS A 67 20.53 5.59 2.87
CA LYS A 67 21.40 6.00 1.75
C LYS A 67 22.87 6.15 2.12
N ASN A 68 23.17 6.43 3.39
CA ASN A 68 24.54 6.58 3.88
C ASN A 68 25.12 5.28 4.48
N MET A 69 24.36 4.18 4.48
CA MET A 69 24.84 2.87 4.94
C MET A 69 25.63 2.14 3.84
N PRO A 70 26.51 1.19 4.19
CA PRO A 70 27.07 0.24 3.24
C PRO A 70 25.95 -0.56 2.56
N TYR A 71 26.03 -0.79 1.24
CA TYR A 71 24.94 -1.41 0.48
C TYR A 71 24.55 -2.79 1.02
N LEU A 72 25.55 -3.60 1.41
CA LEU A 72 25.33 -4.94 1.96
C LEU A 72 24.57 -4.92 3.29
N ASP A 73 24.73 -3.84 4.08
CA ASP A 73 24.04 -3.70 5.37
C ASP A 73 22.59 -3.22 5.21
N VAL A 74 22.23 -2.69 4.02
CA VAL A 74 20.88 -2.24 3.69
C VAL A 74 19.98 -3.46 3.48
N GLY A 75 19.25 -3.80 4.53
CA GLY A 75 18.34 -4.94 4.57
C GLY A 75 17.89 -5.13 6.02
N THR A 76 16.84 -5.91 6.23
CA THR A 76 16.32 -6.12 7.59
C THR A 76 16.85 -7.42 8.19
N ILE A 77 17.04 -7.43 9.51
CA ILE A 77 17.52 -8.61 10.23
C ILE A 77 16.53 -9.77 10.03
N GLY A 78 17.06 -10.92 9.61
CA GLY A 78 16.26 -12.14 9.39
C GLY A 78 15.36 -12.12 8.14
N ALA A 79 15.46 -11.09 7.29
CA ALA A 79 14.76 -11.11 6.01
C ALA A 79 15.29 -12.20 5.08
N LYS A 80 14.38 -12.73 4.27
CA LYS A 80 14.63 -13.69 3.20
C LYS A 80 14.13 -13.12 1.87
N ALA A 81 14.62 -13.66 0.76
CA ALA A 81 14.15 -13.28 -0.57
C ALA A 81 12.61 -13.37 -0.63
N PRO A 82 11.92 -12.38 -1.22
CA PRO A 82 12.40 -11.30 -2.11
C PRO A 82 12.99 -10.07 -1.39
N TYR A 83 13.12 -10.11 -0.07
CA TYR A 83 13.65 -9.00 0.72
C TYR A 83 15.14 -9.17 1.01
N ALA A 84 15.84 -8.05 1.09
CA ALA A 84 17.26 -8.02 1.39
C ALA A 84 17.50 -8.28 2.89
N SER A 85 18.36 -9.26 3.18
CA SER A 85 18.95 -9.41 4.50
C SER A 85 19.93 -8.27 4.80
N GLY A 86 20.04 -7.88 6.07
CA GLY A 86 20.91 -6.80 6.50
C GLY A 86 20.81 -6.53 7.99
N THR A 87 21.12 -5.29 8.40
CA THR A 87 21.30 -4.92 9.81
C THR A 87 20.15 -4.08 10.39
N LEU A 88 19.17 -3.70 9.58
CA LEU A 88 18.07 -2.84 10.01
C LEU A 88 17.02 -3.63 10.79
N GLU A 89 16.50 -3.03 11.86
CA GLU A 89 15.28 -3.52 12.50
C GLU A 89 14.08 -3.30 11.59
N ALA A 90 13.29 -4.35 11.35
CA ALA A 90 12.10 -4.30 10.49
C ALA A 90 11.03 -3.33 11.02
N SER A 91 10.97 -3.13 12.35
CA SER A 91 10.04 -2.19 12.98
C SER A 91 10.66 -1.54 14.22
N THR A 92 10.53 -0.23 14.34
CA THR A 92 10.95 0.56 15.51
C THR A 92 9.91 1.63 15.82
N SER A 93 9.91 2.20 17.03
CA SER A 93 9.04 3.34 17.38
C SER A 93 9.84 4.54 17.84
N THR A 94 9.30 5.74 17.62
CA THR A 94 9.81 6.98 18.21
C THR A 94 8.65 7.83 18.73
N ILE A 95 8.88 8.61 19.77
CA ILE A 95 7.86 9.49 20.37
C ILE A 95 8.26 10.94 20.13
N LEU A 96 7.37 11.70 19.48
CA LEU A 96 7.53 13.14 19.26
C LEU A 96 6.24 13.86 19.65
N ASN A 97 6.36 14.92 20.46
CA ASN A 97 5.22 15.70 20.97
C ASN A 97 4.12 14.84 21.64
N GLY A 98 4.53 13.78 22.33
CA GLY A 98 3.61 12.83 22.99
C GLY A 98 2.87 11.89 22.05
N ILE A 99 3.21 11.86 20.76
CA ILE A 99 2.66 10.94 19.77
C ILE A 99 3.72 9.89 19.43
N GLU A 100 3.35 8.61 19.53
CA GLU A 100 4.16 7.50 19.06
C GLU A 100 4.00 7.32 17.55
N TYR A 101 5.13 7.25 16.86
CA TYR A 101 5.26 6.94 15.44
C TYR A 101 5.96 5.59 15.30
N LYS A 102 5.26 4.62 14.72
CA LYS A 102 5.82 3.31 14.36
C LYS A 102 6.42 3.39 12.96
N ILE A 103 7.68 3.03 12.84
CA ILE A 103 8.47 3.01 11.62
C ILE A 103 8.65 1.56 11.20
N GLU A 104 8.13 1.18 10.04
CA GLU A 104 8.27 -0.13 9.43
C GLU A 104 9.14 -0.01 8.18
N ARG A 105 10.12 -0.90 8.05
CA ARG A 105 11.09 -0.92 6.95
C ARG A 105 10.91 -2.20 6.14
N LYS A 106 10.77 -2.08 4.83
CA LYS A 106 10.85 -3.19 3.89
C LYS A 106 11.89 -2.89 2.84
N VAL A 107 12.80 -3.81 2.60
CA VAL A 107 13.88 -3.63 1.61
C VAL A 107 13.73 -4.76 0.59
N ARG A 108 13.18 -4.46 -0.59
CA ARG A 108 12.96 -5.42 -1.67
C ARG A 108 14.19 -5.46 -2.57
N LEU A 109 14.62 -6.66 -2.95
CA LEU A 109 15.61 -6.87 -4.02
C LEU A 109 14.91 -6.64 -5.36
N ILE A 110 15.52 -5.84 -6.23
CA ILE A 110 15.00 -5.54 -7.57
C ILE A 110 15.99 -6.05 -8.60
N SER A 111 15.43 -6.63 -9.65
CA SER A 111 16.11 -7.01 -10.89
C SER A 111 15.46 -6.23 -12.03
N ASP A 112 16.28 -5.61 -12.86
CA ASP A 112 15.90 -4.86 -14.03
C ASP A 112 16.62 -5.48 -15.23
N ALA A 113 15.87 -5.93 -16.23
CA ALA A 113 16.40 -6.65 -17.39
C ALA A 113 17.21 -5.77 -18.37
N SER A 114 17.60 -4.56 -17.97
CA SER A 114 18.08 -3.50 -18.85
C SER A 114 19.58 -3.58 -19.18
N ASP A 115 20.39 -4.39 -18.48
CA ASP A 115 21.87 -4.38 -18.60
C ASP A 115 22.54 -5.65 -19.18
N GLY A 116 21.78 -6.67 -19.58
CA GLY A 116 22.28 -7.81 -20.37
C GLY A 116 22.66 -9.04 -19.54
N ASP A 117 23.65 -9.82 -19.98
CA ASP A 117 24.09 -11.01 -19.26
C ASP A 117 24.95 -10.62 -18.04
N GLU A 118 24.34 -10.70 -16.86
CA GLU A 118 24.92 -10.29 -15.59
C GLU A 118 25.35 -11.51 -14.75
N GLU A 119 26.44 -11.35 -13.99
CA GLU A 119 26.86 -12.37 -13.01
C GLU A 119 25.94 -12.38 -11.77
N CYS A 120 25.23 -11.28 -11.50
CA CYS A 120 24.27 -11.14 -10.43
C CYS A 120 22.96 -10.60 -10.99
N LEU A 121 21.84 -11.26 -10.72
CA LEU A 121 20.54 -10.83 -11.23
C LEU A 121 19.92 -9.67 -10.41
N ILE A 122 20.60 -9.16 -9.38
CA ILE A 122 20.09 -8.07 -8.52
C ILE A 122 20.88 -6.81 -8.81
N ASP A 123 20.23 -5.83 -9.41
CA ASP A 123 20.85 -4.54 -9.74
C ASP A 123 20.68 -3.51 -8.60
N TYR A 124 19.58 -3.52 -7.85
CA TYR A 124 19.42 -2.60 -6.71
C TYR A 124 18.43 -3.05 -5.63
N LYS A 125 18.39 -2.28 -4.53
CA LYS A 125 17.46 -2.48 -3.41
C LYS A 125 16.44 -1.34 -3.38
N ARG A 126 15.14 -1.67 -3.38
CA ARG A 126 14.06 -0.70 -3.14
C ARG A 126 13.64 -0.72 -1.68
N VAL A 127 13.85 0.39 -1.00
CA VAL A 127 13.47 0.59 0.40
C VAL A 127 12.10 1.24 0.44
N GLU A 128 11.18 0.67 1.22
CA GLU A 128 9.91 1.25 1.62
C GLU A 128 9.95 1.54 3.11
N ILE A 129 9.75 2.81 3.48
CA ILE A 129 9.62 3.26 4.86
C ILE A 129 8.18 3.68 5.08
N LYS A 130 7.48 2.94 5.94
CA LYS A 130 6.14 3.28 6.40
C LYS A 130 6.21 3.83 7.81
N VAL A 131 5.71 5.05 8.01
CA VAL A 131 5.57 5.67 9.32
C VAL A 131 4.09 5.82 9.64
N SER A 132 3.62 5.10 10.66
CA SER A 132 2.23 5.13 11.10
C SER A 132 2.10 5.73 12.50
N PHE A 133 0.96 6.37 12.76
CA PHE A 133 0.64 6.97 14.05
C PHE A 133 -0.83 6.71 14.38
N SER A 134 -1.11 6.52 15.67
CA SER A 134 -2.41 6.05 16.17
C SER A 134 -3.12 7.08 17.07
N GLY A 135 -4.24 6.67 17.67
CA GLY A 135 -5.10 7.53 18.50
C GLY A 135 -6.22 8.23 17.70
N ILE A 136 -6.65 9.40 18.19
CA ILE A 136 -7.81 10.13 17.63
C ILE A 136 -7.57 10.57 16.18
N LEU A 137 -6.33 10.98 15.86
CA LEU A 137 -5.89 11.33 14.52
C LEU A 137 -4.90 10.27 14.06
N LYS A 138 -5.43 9.19 13.49
CA LYS A 138 -4.63 8.10 12.93
C LYS A 138 -4.28 8.34 11.46
N GLY A 139 -3.15 7.81 11.03
CA GLY A 139 -2.72 7.89 9.65
C GLY A 139 -1.36 7.23 9.45
N GLU A 140 -0.94 7.19 8.19
CA GLU A 140 0.37 6.71 7.79
C GLU A 140 0.92 7.54 6.64
N VAL A 141 2.24 7.48 6.49
CA VAL A 141 3.00 8.00 5.35
C VAL A 141 3.93 6.88 4.88
N ILE A 142 3.96 6.63 3.58
CA ILE A 142 4.86 5.66 2.94
C ILE A 142 5.76 6.42 1.99
N LEU A 143 7.08 6.28 2.15
CA LEU A 143 8.07 6.77 1.21
C LEU A 143 8.91 5.62 0.69
N THR A 144 9.29 5.69 -0.58
CA THR A 144 10.16 4.70 -1.23
C THR A 144 11.43 5.36 -1.75
N ALA A 145 12.54 4.64 -1.70
CA ALA A 145 13.81 5.06 -2.28
C ALA A 145 14.58 3.86 -2.82
N ASP A 146 15.25 4.05 -3.95
CA ASP A 146 16.11 3.03 -4.53
C ASP A 146 17.56 3.27 -4.09
N ILE A 147 18.21 2.20 -3.63
CA ILE A 147 19.58 2.19 -3.15
C ILE A 147 20.39 1.41 -4.17
N MET A 148 21.26 2.12 -4.87
CA MET A 148 22.12 1.54 -5.90
C MET A 148 23.42 1.03 -5.26
N PRO A 149 23.98 -0.09 -5.73
CA PRO A 149 25.36 -0.46 -5.43
C PRO A 149 26.30 0.63 -5.98
N LYS A 150 27.40 0.90 -5.27
CA LYS A 150 28.40 1.91 -5.72
C LYS A 150 29.36 1.35 -6.77
N SER A 151 29.40 0.03 -6.93
CA SER A 151 30.25 -0.67 -7.88
C SER A 151 29.70 -2.05 -8.20
N LYS A 152 30.06 -2.60 -9.36
CA LYS A 152 29.69 -3.97 -9.76
C LYS A 152 30.17 -5.04 -8.77
N THR A 153 31.26 -4.80 -8.04
CA THR A 153 31.71 -5.72 -6.99
C THR A 153 30.73 -5.78 -5.81
N GLU A 154 30.11 -4.65 -5.46
CA GLU A 154 29.14 -4.54 -4.37
C GLU A 154 27.79 -5.18 -4.76
N GLU A 155 27.43 -5.08 -6.04
CA GLU A 155 26.32 -5.78 -6.69
C GLU A 155 26.55 -7.31 -6.70
N ILE A 156 27.70 -7.80 -7.17
CA ILE A 156 28.01 -9.25 -7.14
C ILE A 156 28.03 -9.78 -5.69
N ALA A 157 28.53 -8.99 -4.74
CA ALA A 157 28.59 -9.41 -3.34
C ALA A 157 27.22 -9.70 -2.74
N ILE A 158 26.13 -9.00 -3.14
CA ILE A 158 24.80 -9.33 -2.61
C ILE A 158 24.38 -10.73 -3.05
N CYS A 159 24.59 -11.10 -4.32
CA CYS A 159 24.28 -12.44 -4.82
C CYS A 159 25.10 -13.55 -4.13
N GLN A 160 26.31 -13.25 -3.66
CA GLN A 160 27.13 -14.20 -2.88
C GLN A 160 26.65 -14.36 -1.43
N THR A 161 26.20 -13.26 -0.80
CA THR A 161 25.71 -13.28 0.59
C THR A 161 24.29 -13.82 0.71
N GLN A 162 23.47 -13.64 -0.35
CA GLN A 162 22.10 -14.09 -0.42
C GLN A 162 21.88 -14.73 -1.80
N PRO A 163 22.13 -16.04 -1.95
CA PRO A 163 21.97 -16.74 -3.22
C PRO A 163 20.49 -16.76 -3.62
N ILE A 164 20.19 -16.24 -4.80
CA ILE A 164 18.82 -16.07 -5.32
C ILE A 164 18.77 -16.48 -6.80
N GLY A 165 17.58 -16.83 -7.26
CA GLY A 165 17.19 -16.79 -8.67
C GLY A 165 15.98 -15.88 -8.84
N ILE A 166 15.45 -15.79 -10.06
CA ILE A 166 14.28 -14.97 -10.38
C ILE A 166 13.15 -15.85 -10.91
N ILE A 167 11.94 -15.63 -10.43
CA ILE A 167 10.73 -16.03 -11.17
C ILE A 167 10.21 -14.81 -11.92
N SER A 168 10.18 -14.90 -13.25
CA SER A 168 9.54 -13.91 -14.10
C SER A 168 8.09 -14.33 -14.32
N VAL A 169 7.16 -13.68 -13.63
CA VAL A 169 5.72 -13.96 -13.71
C VAL A 169 5.07 -13.00 -14.70
N GLN A 170 4.40 -13.54 -15.72
CA GLN A 170 3.68 -12.77 -16.73
C GLN A 170 2.20 -13.12 -16.73
N VAL A 171 1.34 -12.11 -16.66
CA VAL A 171 -0.11 -12.28 -16.62
C VAL A 171 -0.75 -11.69 -17.86
N LEU A 172 -1.34 -12.55 -18.68
CA LEU A 172 -1.90 -12.25 -20.00
C LEU A 172 -3.41 -12.51 -20.01
N ASN A 173 -4.12 -11.91 -20.96
CA ASN A 173 -5.51 -12.25 -21.28
C ASN A 173 -5.59 -13.23 -22.47
N ALA A 174 -6.80 -13.64 -22.87
CA ALA A 174 -6.98 -14.59 -23.98
C ALA A 174 -6.48 -14.08 -25.35
N ILE A 175 -6.22 -12.78 -25.49
CA ILE A 175 -5.69 -12.15 -26.70
C ILE A 175 -4.16 -11.94 -26.59
N GLY A 176 -3.53 -12.40 -25.50
CA GLY A 176 -2.09 -12.29 -25.28
C GLY A 176 -1.63 -10.89 -24.85
N GLN A 177 -2.53 -10.03 -24.38
CA GLN A 177 -2.16 -8.72 -23.81
C GLN A 177 -1.99 -8.82 -22.31
N PHE A 178 -1.03 -8.07 -21.76
CA PHE A 178 -0.82 -8.01 -20.32
C PHE A 178 -2.06 -7.50 -19.57
N VAL A 179 -2.35 -8.13 -18.44
CA VAL A 179 -3.41 -7.72 -17.53
C VAL A 179 -2.81 -6.79 -16.49
N ASN A 180 -3.16 -5.50 -16.55
CA ASN A 180 -2.62 -4.51 -15.62
C ASN A 180 -3.02 -4.78 -14.16
N SER A 181 -2.09 -4.61 -13.22
CA SER A 181 -2.32 -4.78 -11.77
C SER A 181 -3.07 -6.08 -11.41
N PRO A 182 -2.56 -7.26 -11.82
CA PRO A 182 -3.06 -8.53 -11.30
C PRO A 182 -2.58 -8.69 -9.85
N THR A 183 -3.14 -9.62 -9.09
CA THR A 183 -2.61 -10.06 -7.81
C THR A 183 -1.83 -11.34 -8.04
N ILE A 184 -0.54 -11.33 -7.73
CA ILE A 184 0.36 -12.48 -7.79
C ILE A 184 0.71 -12.85 -6.35
N GLU A 185 0.33 -14.04 -5.91
CA GLU A 185 0.68 -14.57 -4.58
C GLU A 185 1.71 -15.69 -4.77
N ILE A 186 2.78 -15.65 -3.98
CA ILE A 186 3.84 -16.65 -4.01
C ILE A 186 3.91 -17.35 -2.67
N TYR A 187 3.93 -18.68 -2.71
CA TYR A 187 4.04 -19.56 -1.56
C TYR A 187 5.25 -20.48 -1.70
N ASP A 188 5.91 -20.75 -0.58
CA ASP A 188 6.94 -21.78 -0.53
C ASP A 188 6.34 -23.20 -0.58
N SER A 189 7.22 -24.21 -0.63
CA SER A 189 6.83 -25.63 -0.58
C SER A 189 6.08 -26.03 0.70
N GLN A 190 6.19 -25.25 1.78
CA GLN A 190 5.50 -25.44 3.05
C GLN A 190 4.16 -24.66 3.13
N LYS A 191 3.75 -24.03 2.03
CA LYS A 191 2.54 -23.20 1.90
C LYS A 191 2.56 -21.93 2.75
N ASN A 192 3.73 -21.44 3.15
CA ASN A 192 3.85 -20.11 3.76
C ASN A 192 3.80 -19.05 2.66
N LEU A 193 3.06 -17.98 2.91
CA LEU A 193 3.01 -16.83 2.00
C LEU A 193 4.34 -16.07 2.06
N ILE A 194 5.03 -16.00 0.91
CA ILE A 194 6.28 -15.26 0.74
C ILE A 194 6.00 -13.79 0.40
N GLY A 195 5.02 -13.55 -0.47
CA GLY A 195 4.68 -12.20 -0.91
C GLY A 195 3.43 -12.13 -1.76
N ILE A 196 2.88 -10.92 -1.82
CA ILE A 196 1.77 -10.54 -2.69
C ILE A 196 2.24 -9.36 -3.52
N PHE A 197 2.14 -9.46 -4.84
CA PHE A 197 2.63 -8.48 -5.79
C PHE A 197 1.50 -8.04 -6.71
N SER A 198 1.50 -6.76 -7.08
CA SER A 198 0.53 -6.22 -8.04
C SER A 198 1.18 -5.32 -9.08
N PRO A 199 1.95 -5.91 -10.04
CA PRO A 199 2.66 -5.14 -11.03
C PRO A 199 1.69 -4.40 -11.96
N PHE A 200 1.92 -3.09 -12.17
CA PHE A 200 1.07 -2.29 -13.05
C PHE A 200 1.04 -2.83 -14.48
N GLU A 201 2.17 -3.33 -14.98
CA GLU A 201 2.32 -3.85 -16.34
C GLU A 201 1.90 -5.32 -16.49
N GLY A 202 1.43 -5.97 -15.42
CA GLY A 202 1.06 -7.39 -15.48
C GLY A 202 2.25 -8.36 -15.56
N LYS A 203 3.49 -7.87 -15.45
CA LYS A 203 4.71 -8.65 -15.33
C LYS A 203 5.48 -8.22 -14.07
N ASP A 204 6.02 -9.18 -13.31
CA ASP A 204 6.97 -8.90 -12.22
C ASP A 204 8.11 -9.92 -12.24
N ASP A 205 9.32 -9.44 -11.99
CA ASP A 205 10.52 -10.25 -11.84
C ASP A 205 10.83 -10.33 -10.34
N ILE A 206 10.65 -11.51 -9.76
CA ILE A 206 10.61 -11.70 -8.31
C ILE A 206 11.81 -12.53 -7.86
N PRO A 207 12.78 -11.93 -7.15
CA PRO A 207 13.89 -12.65 -6.57
C PRO A 207 13.43 -13.62 -5.48
N LEU A 208 13.88 -14.87 -5.56
CA LEU A 208 13.55 -15.93 -4.60
C LEU A 208 14.78 -16.78 -4.31
N GLU A 209 14.82 -17.40 -3.13
CA GLU A 209 15.83 -18.41 -2.82
C GLU A 209 15.65 -19.62 -3.77
N PRO A 210 16.69 -20.43 -4.03
CA PRO A 210 16.53 -21.64 -4.83
C PRO A 210 15.53 -22.60 -4.18
N GLY A 211 14.52 -23.04 -4.94
CA GLY A 211 13.42 -23.83 -4.40
C GLY A 211 12.23 -23.95 -5.35
N SER A 212 11.22 -24.72 -4.96
CA SER A 212 9.96 -24.83 -5.71
C SER A 212 8.88 -23.96 -5.06
N TYR A 213 8.13 -23.24 -5.89
CA TYR A 213 7.16 -22.25 -5.44
C TYR A 213 5.79 -22.49 -6.04
N LYS A 214 4.76 -22.28 -5.24
CA LYS A 214 3.38 -22.19 -5.74
C LYS A 214 3.07 -20.74 -6.06
N VAL A 215 2.56 -20.50 -7.27
CA VAL A 215 2.20 -19.17 -7.75
C VAL A 215 0.70 -19.15 -8.06
N ILE A 216 0.01 -18.15 -7.54
CA ILE A 216 -1.42 -17.96 -7.69
C ILE A 216 -1.63 -16.57 -8.30
N VAL A 217 -2.38 -16.50 -9.39
CA VAL A 217 -2.68 -15.25 -10.08
C VAL A 217 -4.19 -15.03 -10.12
N SER A 218 -4.62 -13.84 -9.73
CA SER A 218 -6.03 -13.45 -9.74
C SER A 218 -6.21 -11.96 -9.99
N LYS A 219 -7.42 -11.56 -10.39
CA LYS A 219 -7.83 -10.15 -10.44
C LYS A 219 -9.34 -10.05 -10.29
N GLU A 220 -9.83 -9.02 -9.61
CA GLU A 220 -11.27 -8.80 -9.46
C GLU A 220 -11.95 -8.68 -10.84
N GLY A 221 -13.02 -9.45 -11.04
CA GLY A 221 -13.73 -9.54 -12.32
C GLY A 221 -13.05 -10.42 -13.38
N TYR A 222 -11.95 -11.09 -13.06
CA TYR A 222 -11.24 -12.02 -13.95
C TYR A 222 -11.25 -13.45 -13.37
N SER A 223 -10.93 -14.44 -14.21
CA SER A 223 -10.62 -15.80 -13.78
C SER A 223 -9.36 -15.84 -12.90
N ARG A 224 -9.15 -16.99 -12.25
CA ARG A 224 -8.00 -17.29 -11.40
C ARG A 224 -7.25 -18.46 -11.99
N GLU A 225 -5.93 -18.43 -11.92
CA GLU A 225 -5.06 -19.53 -12.34
C GLU A 225 -3.96 -19.74 -11.29
N GLU A 226 -3.53 -20.98 -11.09
CA GLU A 226 -2.49 -21.32 -10.12
C GLU A 226 -1.65 -22.50 -10.61
N THR A 227 -0.47 -22.65 -10.01
CA THR A 227 0.39 -23.82 -10.21
C THR A 227 0.07 -24.91 -9.20
N PHE A 228 0.39 -26.15 -9.56
CA PHE A 228 0.17 -27.32 -8.71
C PHE A 228 1.43 -28.17 -8.57
N SER A 229 1.57 -28.81 -7.42
CA SER A 229 2.61 -29.83 -7.22
C SER A 229 2.16 -31.20 -7.73
N ILE A 230 3.10 -32.13 -7.91
CA ILE A 230 2.80 -33.51 -8.32
C ILE A 230 2.03 -34.30 -7.24
N GLU A 231 2.12 -33.87 -5.99
CA GLU A 231 1.36 -34.41 -4.87
C GLU A 231 -0.10 -33.93 -4.88
N GLU A 232 -0.35 -32.73 -5.40
CA GLU A 232 -1.72 -32.20 -5.58
C GLU A 232 -2.38 -32.80 -6.83
N ILE A 233 -1.64 -32.82 -7.95
CA ILE A 233 -2.09 -33.32 -9.25
C ILE A 233 -0.95 -34.11 -9.87
N ALA A 234 -1.13 -35.41 -10.12
CA ALA A 234 -0.05 -36.30 -10.58
C ALA A 234 0.65 -35.83 -11.87
N ILE A 235 -0.08 -35.15 -12.78
CA ILE A 235 0.43 -34.56 -14.01
C ILE A 235 -0.20 -33.16 -14.15
N PRO A 236 0.36 -32.14 -13.50
CA PRO A 236 -0.22 -30.80 -13.52
C PRO A 236 0.04 -30.14 -14.88
N GLU A 237 -1.00 -29.54 -15.48
CA GLU A 237 -0.85 -28.76 -16.72
C GLU A 237 0.10 -27.56 -16.53
N LYS A 238 0.12 -27.02 -15.31
CA LYS A 238 1.05 -25.96 -14.88
C LYS A 238 1.74 -26.37 -13.56
N PRO A 239 2.91 -27.04 -13.62
CA PRO A 239 3.65 -27.42 -12.42
C PRO A 239 4.16 -26.19 -11.66
N ASN A 240 4.41 -26.35 -10.37
CA ASN A 240 5.12 -25.37 -9.56
C ASN A 240 6.50 -25.04 -10.19
N PRO A 241 6.81 -23.76 -10.49
CA PRO A 241 8.12 -23.37 -10.97
C PRO A 241 9.21 -23.70 -9.95
N THR A 242 10.39 -24.08 -10.45
CA THR A 242 11.59 -24.30 -9.64
C THR A 242 12.58 -23.19 -9.96
N VAL A 243 12.99 -22.46 -8.92
CA VAL A 243 14.01 -21.41 -8.98
C VAL A 243 15.36 -22.04 -8.74
N PHE A 244 16.30 -21.73 -9.63
CA PHE A 244 17.71 -22.06 -9.47
C PHE A 244 18.51 -20.80 -9.20
N GLU A 245 19.61 -20.96 -8.47
CA GLU A 245 20.54 -19.88 -8.19
C GLU A 245 21.05 -19.26 -9.50
N ASN A 246 21.03 -17.93 -9.57
CA ASN A 246 21.46 -17.13 -10.70
C ASN A 246 20.80 -17.51 -12.04
N GLN A 247 19.55 -17.96 -12.00
CA GLN A 247 18.76 -18.25 -13.20
C GLN A 247 17.40 -17.56 -13.15
N ILE A 248 16.91 -17.20 -14.33
CA ILE A 248 15.55 -16.68 -14.52
C ILE A 248 14.64 -17.82 -14.96
N THR A 249 13.62 -18.10 -14.15
CA THR A 249 12.55 -19.05 -14.45
C THR A 249 11.31 -18.28 -14.88
N GLN A 250 10.98 -18.33 -16.16
CA GLN A 250 9.81 -17.64 -16.70
C GLN A 250 8.55 -18.51 -16.60
N ILE A 251 7.44 -17.91 -16.17
CA ILE A 251 6.13 -18.54 -16.13
C ILE A 251 5.03 -17.55 -16.52
N SER A 252 4.09 -18.02 -17.33
CA SER A 252 2.97 -17.21 -17.80
C SER A 252 1.62 -17.75 -17.32
N PHE A 253 0.71 -16.83 -17.02
CA PHE A 253 -0.66 -17.07 -16.58
C PHE A 253 -1.63 -16.35 -17.51
N ASN A 254 -2.76 -16.99 -17.81
CA ASN A 254 -3.84 -16.46 -18.60
C ASN A 254 -5.09 -16.29 -17.73
N ILE A 255 -5.48 -15.04 -17.47
CA ILE A 255 -6.73 -14.71 -16.79
C ILE A 255 -7.58 -13.80 -17.66
N ASP A 256 -8.90 -14.04 -17.70
CA ASP A 256 -9.82 -13.27 -18.53
C ASP A 256 -11.09 -12.85 -17.77
N LYS A 257 -11.79 -11.84 -18.27
CA LYS A 257 -12.98 -11.29 -17.64
C LYS A 257 -14.06 -12.36 -17.53
N LEU A 258 -14.63 -12.49 -16.34
CA LEU A 258 -15.76 -13.37 -16.11
C LEU A 258 -17.04 -12.73 -16.65
N SER A 259 -17.84 -13.50 -17.39
CA SER A 259 -19.22 -13.15 -17.73
C SER A 259 -20.17 -13.73 -16.69
N SER A 260 -21.25 -13.02 -16.40
CA SER A 260 -22.39 -13.58 -15.66
C SER A 260 -23.49 -14.00 -16.65
N MET A 261 -24.18 -15.10 -16.34
CA MET A 261 -25.39 -15.53 -17.03
C MET A 261 -26.48 -15.77 -15.99
N GLU A 262 -27.58 -15.04 -16.08
CA GLU A 262 -28.75 -15.24 -15.23
C GLU A 262 -29.73 -16.17 -15.95
N ILE A 263 -29.96 -17.38 -15.39
CA ILE A 263 -30.92 -18.34 -15.94
C ILE A 263 -32.19 -18.28 -15.11
N LYS A 264 -33.31 -17.87 -15.74
CA LYS A 264 -34.64 -17.93 -15.14
C LYS A 264 -35.39 -19.12 -15.71
N THR A 265 -35.70 -20.10 -14.86
CA THR A 265 -36.56 -21.22 -15.23
C THR A 265 -38.00 -20.89 -14.84
N LEU A 266 -38.95 -21.28 -15.70
CA LEU A 266 -40.38 -21.24 -15.37
C LEU A 266 -40.80 -22.68 -15.03
N SER A 267 -41.40 -22.87 -13.85
CA SER A 267 -42.10 -24.12 -13.55
C SER A 267 -43.40 -24.14 -14.34
N THR A 268 -43.65 -25.21 -15.09
CA THR A 268 -45.00 -25.53 -15.61
C THR A 268 -45.74 -26.41 -14.63
#